data_AF-A0A0X3XQZ9-F1
#
_entry.id   AF-A0A0X3XQZ9-F1
#
_cell.length_a   1.000
_cell.length_b   1.000
_cell.length_c   1.000
_cell.angle_alpha   90.00
_cell.angle_beta   90.00
_cell.angle_gamma   90.00
#
_symmetry.space_group_name_H-M   'P 1'
#
loop_
_entity.id
_entity.type
_entity.pdbx_description
1 polymer ?
#
loop_
_entity_poly.entity_id
_entity_poly.type
_entity_poly.pdbx_seq_one_letter_code
_entity_poly.pdbx_strand_id
1 'polypeptide(L)'
;MSAPYEVAVRAEAQLGEGPTWDPASGRLLWIDILNSRVHTYDPVSGHRSVRTTPQHVGAVEPRAGGGLVLNLRDGVGLLDPDGGFRWLRHEPVPGRRANDAAVAPDGSLWAGTMRYDEAPGGGTLSRITGDGTAETVLDDVTVSNGTGWSPDGRLLYYIDTPTRRVDVFDHEGGRATNRRPFAVIEDGAGFPDGLTVDAEGAVWVALWDGSAVRRYTPDGELDRVITFPVPRVTACAFGGPDLTDLYVTTARVGLDTPPPLAGSLFVVPGAGRGQAQPAFAG
;
A
#
# COMPACT_ATOMS: atom_id res chain seq x y z
N MET A 1 -2.71 -30.62 -4.42
CA MET A 1 -2.21 -29.62 -3.44
C MET A 1 -3.17 -28.45 -3.51
N SER A 2 -3.71 -27.98 -2.37
CA SER A 2 -4.59 -26.79 -2.41
C SER A 2 -3.78 -25.58 -2.87
N ALA A 3 -4.45 -24.59 -3.45
CA ALA A 3 -3.82 -23.30 -3.70
C ALA A 3 -3.25 -22.74 -2.37
N PRO A 4 -2.10 -22.04 -2.39
CA PRO A 4 -1.52 -21.45 -1.18
C PRO A 4 -2.31 -20.22 -0.69
N TYR A 5 -3.47 -19.93 -1.28
CA TYR A 5 -4.29 -18.75 -1.01
C TYR A 5 -5.77 -19.11 -0.92
N GLU A 6 -6.52 -18.23 -0.27
CA GLU A 6 -7.99 -18.21 -0.23
C GLU A 6 -8.51 -16.86 -0.77
N VAL A 7 -9.78 -16.83 -1.18
CA VAL A 7 -10.45 -15.58 -1.61
C VAL A 7 -11.14 -14.96 -0.40
N ALA A 8 -10.45 -14.05 0.30
CA ALA A 8 -10.99 -13.34 1.47
C ALA A 8 -12.23 -12.52 1.11
N VAL A 9 -12.16 -11.76 0.01
CA VAL A 9 -13.29 -11.00 -0.53
C VAL A 9 -13.34 -11.16 -2.04
N ARG A 10 -14.38 -11.82 -2.54
CA ARG A 10 -14.70 -11.80 -3.97
C ARG A 10 -15.22 -10.40 -4.33
N ALA A 11 -14.53 -9.74 -5.24
CA ALA A 11 -14.85 -8.40 -5.70
C ALA A 11 -14.40 -8.21 -7.16
N GLU A 12 -14.85 -7.11 -7.76
CA GLU A 12 -14.47 -6.68 -9.10
C GLU A 12 -13.83 -5.28 -9.05
N ALA A 13 -12.92 -5.07 -8.10
CA ALA A 13 -12.26 -3.78 -7.92
C ALA A 13 -11.55 -3.36 -9.21
N GLN A 14 -11.74 -2.11 -9.63
CA GLN A 14 -11.06 -1.61 -10.83
C GLN A 14 -9.56 -1.49 -10.55
N LEU A 15 -9.21 -0.90 -9.42
CA LEU A 15 -7.84 -0.84 -8.91
C LEU A 15 -7.87 -1.04 -7.40
N GLY A 16 -7.98 -2.32 -6.98
CA GLY A 16 -7.91 -2.70 -5.59
C GLY A 16 -6.50 -2.45 -5.05
N GLU A 17 -6.36 -1.76 -3.91
CA GLU A 17 -5.07 -1.26 -3.45
C GLU A 17 -5.00 -1.10 -1.92
N GLY A 18 -3.80 -0.77 -1.43
CA GLY A 18 -3.54 -0.28 -0.06
C GLY A 18 -4.16 -1.12 1.06
N PRO A 19 -3.96 -2.45 1.11
CA PRO A 19 -4.41 -3.25 2.24
C PRO A 19 -3.64 -2.82 3.49
N THR A 20 -4.34 -2.58 4.60
CA THR A 20 -3.72 -2.30 5.91
C THR A 20 -4.57 -2.90 7.03
N TRP A 21 -3.94 -3.35 8.11
CA TRP A 21 -4.64 -3.94 9.26
C TRP A 21 -4.90 -2.88 10.32
N ASP A 22 -6.16 -2.69 10.69
CA ASP A 22 -6.54 -1.88 11.83
C ASP A 22 -6.68 -2.78 13.09
N PRO A 23 -5.70 -2.78 14.00
CA PRO A 23 -5.74 -3.60 15.20
C PRO A 23 -6.82 -3.15 16.19
N ALA A 24 -7.26 -1.88 16.14
CA ALA A 24 -8.25 -1.37 17.08
C ALA A 24 -9.66 -1.93 16.77
N SER A 25 -10.00 -2.05 15.48
CA SER A 25 -11.26 -2.65 15.05
C SER A 25 -11.17 -4.14 14.70
N GLY A 26 -9.95 -4.69 14.58
CA GLY A 26 -9.72 -6.08 14.17
C GLY A 26 -10.14 -6.32 12.73
N ARG A 27 -9.93 -5.32 11.85
CA ARG A 27 -10.39 -5.35 10.45
C ARG A 27 -9.26 -5.02 9.50
N LEU A 28 -9.31 -5.63 8.33
CA LEU A 28 -8.54 -5.20 7.19
C LEU A 28 -9.24 -4.03 6.50
N LEU A 29 -8.50 -2.98 6.20
CA LEU A 29 -8.87 -1.90 5.31
C LEU A 29 -8.23 -2.15 3.94
N TRP A 30 -8.90 -1.77 2.86
CA TRP A 30 -8.32 -1.70 1.52
C TRP A 30 -9.17 -0.76 0.68
N ILE A 31 -8.72 -0.39 -0.52
CA ILE A 31 -9.40 0.60 -1.35
C ILE A 31 -9.63 0.10 -2.76
N ASP A 32 -10.54 0.76 -3.47
CA ASP A 32 -10.64 0.69 -4.93
C ASP A 32 -10.48 2.11 -5.47
N ILE A 33 -9.27 2.43 -5.95
CA ILE A 33 -8.86 3.80 -6.28
C ILE A 33 -9.81 4.41 -7.30
N LEU A 34 -10.02 3.71 -8.42
CA LEU A 34 -10.75 4.23 -9.58
C LEU A 34 -12.26 4.24 -9.38
N ASN A 35 -12.78 3.46 -8.43
CA ASN A 35 -14.19 3.56 -8.01
C ASN A 35 -14.41 4.46 -6.80
N SER A 36 -13.36 5.10 -6.26
CA SER A 36 -13.45 5.99 -5.08
C SER A 36 -14.08 5.30 -3.87
N ARG A 37 -13.56 4.13 -3.48
CA ARG A 37 -14.12 3.34 -2.37
C ARG A 37 -13.06 2.95 -1.35
N VAL A 38 -13.46 2.99 -0.08
CA VAL A 38 -12.76 2.39 1.04
C VAL A 38 -13.56 1.19 1.52
N HIS A 39 -12.90 0.05 1.63
CA HIS A 39 -13.47 -1.23 2.02
C HIS A 39 -12.96 -1.63 3.41
N THR A 40 -13.80 -2.30 4.19
CA THR A 40 -13.39 -2.99 5.41
C THR A 40 -13.75 -4.47 5.32
N TYR A 41 -12.93 -5.33 5.88
CA TYR A 41 -13.20 -6.76 6.00
C TYR A 41 -12.83 -7.27 7.40
N ASP A 42 -13.79 -7.92 8.06
CA ASP A 42 -13.59 -8.66 9.30
C ASP A 42 -13.41 -10.14 8.97
N PRO A 43 -12.21 -10.73 9.18
CA PRO A 43 -11.96 -12.13 8.86
C PRO A 43 -12.65 -13.11 9.81
N VAL A 44 -13.06 -12.69 11.02
CA VAL A 44 -13.73 -13.55 12.00
C VAL A 44 -15.20 -13.71 11.65
N SER A 45 -15.90 -12.61 11.40
CA SER A 45 -17.34 -12.64 11.08
C SER A 45 -17.64 -12.76 9.58
N GLY A 46 -16.65 -12.48 8.73
CA GLY A 46 -16.83 -12.32 7.29
C GLY A 46 -17.52 -11.01 6.89
N HIS A 47 -17.84 -10.13 7.86
CA HIS A 47 -18.53 -8.87 7.61
C HIS A 47 -17.68 -7.93 6.74
N ARG A 48 -18.34 -7.26 5.80
CA ARG A 48 -17.71 -6.34 4.85
C ARG A 48 -18.48 -5.03 4.83
N SER A 49 -17.77 -3.91 4.74
CA SER A 49 -18.39 -2.60 4.51
C SER A 49 -17.67 -1.85 3.40
N VAL A 50 -18.38 -0.92 2.78
CA VAL A 50 -17.85 -0.06 1.71
C VAL A 50 -18.30 1.36 1.99
N ARG A 51 -17.36 2.30 1.91
CA ARG A 51 -17.59 3.73 1.99
C ARG A 51 -17.12 4.38 0.70
N THR A 52 -18.01 5.12 0.05
CA THR A 52 -17.64 5.94 -1.12
C THR A 52 -16.97 7.23 -0.67
N THR A 53 -15.89 7.61 -1.34
CA THR A 53 -15.24 8.92 -1.23
C THR A 53 -15.66 9.82 -2.40
N PRO A 54 -15.63 11.15 -2.26
CA PRO A 54 -16.04 12.07 -3.33
C PRO A 54 -15.07 12.12 -4.52
N GLN A 55 -13.92 11.45 -4.41
CA GLN A 55 -12.84 11.42 -5.37
C GLN A 55 -11.98 10.17 -5.16
N HIS A 56 -11.08 9.89 -6.10
CA HIS A 56 -10.12 8.80 -5.95
C HIS A 56 -9.34 8.93 -4.63
N VAL A 57 -9.29 7.82 -3.91
CA VAL A 57 -8.49 7.61 -2.72
C VAL A 57 -7.35 6.68 -3.12
N GLY A 58 -6.11 7.07 -2.85
CA GLY A 58 -4.91 6.29 -3.19
C GLY A 58 -4.39 5.44 -2.03
N ALA A 59 -4.68 5.83 -0.79
CA ALA A 59 -4.38 5.06 0.41
C ALA A 59 -5.26 5.49 1.59
N VAL A 60 -5.43 4.60 2.58
CA VAL A 60 -6.07 4.89 3.86
C VAL A 60 -5.28 4.25 4.98
N GLU A 61 -5.13 4.94 6.11
CA GLU A 61 -4.43 4.40 7.28
C GLU A 61 -5.16 4.72 8.58
N PRO A 62 -5.10 3.85 9.60
CA PRO A 62 -5.65 4.13 10.92
C PRO A 62 -5.00 5.36 11.58
N ARG A 63 -5.78 6.10 12.37
CA ARG A 63 -5.29 7.22 13.19
C ARG A 63 -5.19 6.83 14.66
N ALA A 64 -4.17 7.35 15.35
CA ALA A 64 -3.96 7.11 16.78
C ALA A 64 -5.13 7.66 17.63
N GLY A 65 -5.75 8.76 17.21
CA GLY A 65 -6.95 9.34 17.83
C GLY A 65 -8.27 8.69 17.40
N GLY A 66 -8.22 7.62 16.60
CA GLY A 66 -9.38 6.99 15.97
C GLY A 66 -9.77 7.63 14.64
N GLY A 67 -10.46 6.84 13.81
CA GLY A 67 -10.77 7.22 12.44
C GLY A 67 -9.61 6.91 11.48
N LEU A 68 -9.64 7.53 10.30
CA LEU A 68 -8.71 7.24 9.20
C LEU A 68 -8.06 8.52 8.67
N VAL A 69 -6.81 8.43 8.24
CA VAL A 69 -6.19 9.40 7.33
C VAL A 69 -6.31 8.87 5.90
N LEU A 70 -6.59 9.75 4.94
CA LEU A 70 -6.82 9.40 3.54
C LEU A 70 -5.89 10.20 2.65
N ASN A 71 -5.11 9.51 1.80
CA ASN A 71 -4.39 10.13 0.70
C ASN A 71 -5.36 10.21 -0.51
N LEU A 72 -5.92 11.38 -0.77
CA LEU A 72 -6.94 11.62 -1.80
C LEU A 72 -6.34 12.37 -3.00
N ARG A 73 -7.01 12.33 -4.15
CA ARG A 73 -6.59 13.06 -5.37
C ARG A 73 -6.19 14.51 -5.08
N ASP A 74 -6.98 15.24 -4.30
CA ASP A 74 -6.77 16.67 -4.02
C ASP A 74 -5.98 16.95 -2.72
N GLY A 75 -5.45 15.94 -2.03
CA GLY A 75 -4.62 16.11 -0.83
C GLY A 75 -4.86 15.08 0.26
N VAL A 76 -4.50 15.42 1.51
CA VAL A 76 -4.66 14.54 2.68
C VAL A 76 -5.85 14.96 3.51
N GLY A 77 -6.80 14.03 3.68
CA GLY A 77 -8.01 14.21 4.47
C GLY A 77 -8.02 13.36 5.73
N LEU A 78 -8.82 13.76 6.70
CA LEU A 78 -9.06 13.04 7.94
C LEU A 78 -10.54 12.70 8.02
N LEU A 79 -10.81 11.45 8.33
CA LEU A 79 -12.13 10.91 8.57
C LEU A 79 -12.23 10.52 10.04
N ASP A 80 -13.14 11.15 10.76
CA ASP A 80 -13.38 10.89 12.17
C ASP A 80 -14.29 9.66 12.35
N PRO A 81 -14.29 9.02 13.54
CA PRO A 81 -15.09 7.81 13.79
C PRO A 81 -16.60 7.96 13.56
N ASP A 82 -17.14 9.18 13.76
CA ASP A 82 -18.54 9.51 13.50
C ASP A 82 -18.84 9.76 12.00
N GLY A 83 -17.81 9.69 11.16
CA GLY A 83 -17.89 9.89 9.72
C GLY A 83 -17.67 11.33 9.27
N GLY A 84 -17.37 12.26 10.18
CA GLY A 84 -16.97 13.64 9.85
C GLY A 84 -15.70 13.67 9.02
N PHE A 85 -15.67 14.49 7.97
CA PHE A 85 -14.52 14.65 7.10
C PHE A 85 -13.98 16.08 7.18
N ARG A 86 -12.65 16.22 7.21
CA ARG A 86 -11.96 17.50 7.05
C ARG A 86 -10.64 17.32 6.31
N TRP A 87 -10.18 18.38 5.65
CA TRP A 87 -8.84 18.41 5.08
C TRP A 87 -7.80 18.64 6.17
N LEU A 88 -6.76 17.79 6.20
CA LEU A 88 -5.51 18.12 6.89
C LEU A 88 -4.65 19.02 6.00
N ARG A 89 -4.57 18.65 4.71
CA ARG A 89 -3.88 19.42 3.68
C ARG A 89 -4.62 19.30 2.36
N HIS A 90 -5.09 20.41 1.81
CA HIS A 90 -5.81 20.46 0.55
C HIS A 90 -4.95 21.17 -0.50
N GLU A 91 -4.43 20.43 -1.47
CA GLU A 91 -3.54 20.91 -2.52
C GLU A 91 -3.84 20.21 -3.85
N PRO A 92 -4.95 20.58 -4.51
CA PRO A 92 -5.30 20.01 -5.81
C PRO A 92 -4.28 20.43 -6.86
N VAL A 93 -3.75 19.45 -7.60
CA VAL A 93 -2.87 19.69 -8.74
C VAL A 93 -3.45 19.02 -9.99
N PRO A 94 -3.72 19.80 -11.07
CA PRO A 94 -4.33 19.27 -12.29
C PRO A 94 -3.57 18.07 -12.88
N GLY A 95 -4.30 16.99 -13.13
CA GLY A 95 -3.76 15.77 -13.72
C GLY A 95 -2.97 14.89 -12.75
N ARG A 96 -2.86 15.27 -11.46
CA ARG A 96 -2.21 14.48 -10.42
C ARG A 96 -3.25 13.76 -9.54
N ARG A 97 -2.84 12.64 -8.96
CA ARG A 97 -3.59 11.90 -7.94
C ARG A 97 -2.67 11.41 -6.84
N ALA A 98 -3.25 11.18 -5.66
CA ALA A 98 -2.69 10.26 -4.69
C ALA A 98 -2.51 8.86 -5.30
N ASN A 99 -1.44 8.20 -4.91
CA ASN A 99 -1.26 6.76 -5.08
C ASN A 99 -1.00 6.17 -3.68
N ASP A 100 0.02 5.34 -3.52
CA ASP A 100 0.27 4.65 -2.25
C ASP A 100 0.68 5.61 -1.11
N ALA A 101 0.49 5.17 0.13
CA ALA A 101 0.99 5.84 1.31
C ALA A 101 1.17 4.85 2.47
N ALA A 102 2.10 5.15 3.36
CA ALA A 102 2.31 4.38 4.58
C ALA A 102 2.61 5.29 5.77
N VAL A 103 2.36 4.81 6.99
CA VAL A 103 2.72 5.54 8.21
C VAL A 103 4.11 5.14 8.67
N ALA A 104 4.98 6.12 8.90
CA ALA A 104 6.33 5.90 9.40
C ALA A 104 6.34 5.61 10.91
N PRO A 105 7.45 5.08 11.47
CA PRO A 105 7.56 4.78 12.91
C PRO A 105 7.30 5.97 13.84
N ASP A 106 7.49 7.20 13.36
CA ASP A 106 7.22 8.43 14.11
C ASP A 106 5.75 8.93 14.01
N GLY A 107 4.88 8.15 13.35
CA GLY A 107 3.47 8.46 13.15
C GLY A 107 3.19 9.46 12.03
N SER A 108 4.20 9.87 11.25
CA SER A 108 4.00 10.70 10.05
C SER A 108 3.50 9.88 8.87
N LEU A 109 2.65 10.47 8.03
CA LEU A 109 2.19 9.86 6.79
C LEU A 109 3.19 10.14 5.67
N TRP A 110 3.64 9.11 4.99
CA TRP A 110 4.45 9.24 3.78
C TRP A 110 3.55 8.98 2.58
N ALA A 111 3.14 10.08 1.94
CA ALA A 111 2.11 10.08 0.91
C ALA A 111 2.72 10.23 -0.47
N GLY A 112 2.51 9.21 -1.30
CA GLY A 112 2.89 9.18 -2.70
C GLY A 112 1.86 9.83 -3.61
N THR A 113 2.35 10.46 -4.67
CA THR A 113 1.52 10.97 -5.78
C THR A 113 2.06 10.52 -7.13
N MET A 114 1.21 10.64 -8.15
CA MET A 114 1.56 10.41 -9.55
C MET A 114 0.62 11.17 -10.46
N ARG A 115 0.97 11.31 -11.74
CA ARG A 115 0.04 11.80 -12.76
C ARG A 115 -0.81 10.70 -13.34
N TYR A 116 -2.03 11.04 -13.79
CA TYR A 116 -2.90 10.10 -14.52
C TYR A 116 -2.31 9.65 -15.87
N ASP A 117 -1.46 10.48 -16.47
CA ASP A 117 -0.75 10.17 -17.71
C ASP A 117 0.58 9.44 -17.47
N GLU A 118 0.91 9.14 -16.21
CA GLU A 118 2.17 8.50 -15.80
C GLU A 118 3.43 9.22 -16.31
N ALA A 119 3.33 10.54 -16.55
CA ALA A 119 4.48 11.30 -17.02
C ALA A 119 5.63 11.28 -15.99
N PRO A 120 6.88 10.99 -16.41
CA PRO A 120 8.06 11.03 -15.54
C PRO A 120 8.20 12.35 -14.78
N GLY A 121 8.58 12.28 -13.50
CA GLY A 121 8.68 13.44 -12.62
C GLY A 121 7.35 14.12 -12.29
N GLY A 122 6.23 13.48 -12.59
CA GLY A 122 4.88 13.99 -12.34
C GLY A 122 4.38 13.77 -10.91
N GLY A 123 5.05 12.91 -10.16
CA GLY A 123 4.71 12.50 -8.80
C GLY A 123 5.77 12.90 -7.78
N THR A 124 5.42 12.74 -6.51
CA THR A 124 6.28 13.02 -5.36
C THR A 124 6.07 11.97 -4.27
N LEU A 125 7.06 11.80 -3.40
CA LEU A 125 6.88 11.23 -2.06
C LEU A 125 7.03 12.34 -1.04
N SER A 126 6.01 12.55 -0.20
CA SER A 126 6.02 13.61 0.81
C SER A 126 5.76 13.05 2.20
N ARG A 127 6.56 13.47 3.18
CA ARG A 127 6.33 13.21 4.61
C ARG A 127 5.40 14.28 5.18
N ILE A 128 4.33 13.87 5.84
CA ILE A 128 3.28 14.75 6.37
C ILE A 128 3.07 14.42 7.85
N THR A 129 3.29 15.39 8.73
CA THR A 129 3.10 15.23 10.18
C THR A 129 1.64 15.44 10.59
N GLY A 130 1.32 15.08 11.85
CA GLY A 130 -0.05 15.16 12.39
C GLY A 130 -0.68 16.56 12.39
N ASP A 131 0.15 17.61 12.35
CA ASP A 131 -0.29 19.01 12.22
C ASP A 131 -0.47 19.47 10.76
N GLY A 132 -0.20 18.59 9.78
CA GLY A 132 -0.29 18.86 8.35
C GLY A 132 0.96 19.47 7.72
N THR A 133 2.04 19.67 8.48
CA THR A 133 3.33 20.10 7.90
C THR A 133 3.83 19.04 6.92
N ALA A 134 4.17 19.47 5.71
CA ALA A 134 4.60 18.59 4.63
C ALA A 134 6.03 18.91 4.18
N GLU A 135 6.87 17.88 4.08
CA GLU A 135 8.22 17.92 3.51
C GLU A 135 8.28 16.97 2.31
N THR A 136 8.70 17.47 1.15
CA THR A 136 8.97 16.62 -0.01
C THR A 136 10.23 15.81 0.25
N VAL A 137 10.12 14.49 0.18
CA VAL A 137 11.25 13.55 0.33
C VAL A 137 11.86 13.24 -1.03
N LEU A 138 11.00 12.97 -2.03
CA LEU A 138 11.37 12.76 -3.43
C LEU A 138 10.46 13.63 -4.30
N ASP A 139 11.06 14.43 -5.17
CA ASP A 139 10.38 15.40 -6.05
C ASP A 139 10.31 14.97 -7.52
N ASP A 140 11.04 13.92 -7.90
CA ASP A 140 11.09 13.35 -9.25
C ASP A 140 10.67 11.87 -9.22
N VAL A 141 9.38 11.62 -9.00
CA VAL A 141 8.79 10.27 -8.99
C VAL A 141 7.85 10.12 -10.17
N THR A 142 7.80 8.94 -10.78
CA THR A 142 6.82 8.67 -11.86
C THR A 142 5.53 8.08 -11.30
N VAL A 143 5.62 6.96 -10.60
CA VAL A 143 4.49 6.26 -9.95
C VAL A 143 4.90 5.90 -8.52
N SER A 144 4.58 6.76 -7.56
CA SER A 144 4.94 6.54 -6.16
C SER A 144 4.15 5.37 -5.59
N ASN A 145 4.83 4.31 -5.19
CA ASN A 145 4.22 3.06 -4.77
C ASN A 145 4.77 2.57 -3.43
N GLY A 146 4.84 1.25 -3.24
CA GLY A 146 5.16 0.58 -1.98
C GLY A 146 6.20 1.30 -1.13
N THR A 147 5.83 1.58 0.12
CA THR A 147 6.67 2.24 1.11
C THR A 147 6.62 1.43 2.41
N GLY A 148 7.77 1.18 3.05
CA GLY A 148 7.80 0.44 4.31
C GLY A 148 9.13 0.55 5.04
N TRP A 149 9.15 0.23 6.33
CA TRP A 149 10.33 0.38 7.18
C TRP A 149 10.80 -0.95 7.75
N SER A 150 12.11 -1.07 7.95
CA SER A 150 12.69 -2.18 8.72
C SER A 150 12.13 -2.21 10.15
N PRO A 151 12.16 -3.37 10.85
CA PRO A 151 11.62 -3.49 12.20
C PRO A 151 12.24 -2.54 13.23
N ASP A 152 13.51 -2.14 13.02
CA ASP A 152 14.21 -1.16 13.86
C ASP A 152 14.03 0.29 13.39
N GLY A 153 13.28 0.52 12.31
CA GLY A 153 13.01 1.82 11.72
C GLY A 153 14.21 2.48 11.05
N ARG A 154 15.35 1.81 10.92
CA ARG A 154 16.60 2.41 10.40
C ARG A 154 16.70 2.39 8.88
N LEU A 155 15.91 1.56 8.21
CA LEU A 155 15.83 1.48 6.76
C LEU A 155 14.43 1.82 6.29
N LEU A 156 14.36 2.55 5.19
CA LEU A 156 13.14 2.80 4.43
C LEU A 156 13.27 2.10 3.08
N TYR A 157 12.27 1.30 2.72
CA TYR A 157 12.11 0.69 1.41
C TYR A 157 11.07 1.46 0.61
N TYR A 158 11.33 1.66 -0.68
CA TYR A 158 10.47 2.44 -1.54
C TYR A 158 10.46 1.93 -2.98
N ILE A 159 9.30 2.04 -3.64
CA ILE A 159 9.10 1.69 -5.04
C ILE A 159 8.63 2.91 -5.82
N ASP A 160 9.35 3.23 -6.89
CA ASP A 160 8.85 3.99 -8.04
C ASP A 160 8.70 3.02 -9.21
N THR A 161 7.46 2.62 -9.51
CA THR A 161 7.15 1.41 -10.30
C THR A 161 7.90 1.31 -11.64
N PRO A 162 7.99 2.36 -12.48
CA PRO A 162 8.68 2.29 -13.78
C PRO A 162 10.19 2.02 -13.66
N THR A 163 10.79 2.23 -12.50
CA THR A 163 12.22 1.94 -12.27
C THR A 163 12.52 0.44 -12.15
N ARG A 164 11.49 -0.41 -12.01
CA ARG A 164 11.58 -1.88 -11.85
C ARG A 164 12.53 -2.32 -10.74
N ARG A 165 12.59 -1.56 -9.65
CA ARG A 165 13.37 -1.95 -8.48
C ARG A 165 12.71 -1.47 -7.19
N VAL A 166 13.05 -2.16 -6.12
CA VAL A 166 12.90 -1.65 -4.76
C VAL A 166 14.20 -0.92 -4.42
N ASP A 167 14.08 0.31 -3.95
CA ASP A 167 15.20 1.07 -3.39
C ASP A 167 15.15 1.02 -1.86
N VAL A 168 16.32 1.11 -1.23
CA VAL A 168 16.48 1.26 0.22
C VAL A 168 17.22 2.56 0.54
N PHE A 169 16.85 3.17 1.66
CA PHE A 169 17.40 4.39 2.20
C PHE A 169 17.79 4.16 3.65
N ASP A 170 18.79 4.89 4.13
CA ASP A 170 19.00 5.06 5.56
C ASP A 170 17.94 6.03 6.09
N HIS A 171 17.26 5.64 7.17
CA HIS A 171 16.21 6.41 7.81
C HIS A 171 16.59 6.83 9.24
N GLU A 172 16.62 8.13 9.48
CA GLU A 172 16.90 8.70 10.80
C GLU A 172 16.21 10.05 10.95
N GLY A 173 15.56 10.28 12.10
CA GLY A 173 14.98 11.60 12.44
C GLY A 173 13.97 12.13 11.43
N GLY A 174 13.19 11.24 10.79
CA GLY A 174 12.20 11.63 9.78
C GLY A 174 12.79 11.88 8.38
N ARG A 175 14.10 11.68 8.17
CA ARG A 175 14.79 11.90 6.90
C ARG A 175 15.15 10.57 6.24
N ALA A 176 15.14 10.54 4.90
CA ALA A 176 15.63 9.43 4.10
C ALA A 176 16.88 9.89 3.32
N THR A 177 17.96 9.11 3.42
CA THR A 177 19.25 9.43 2.76
C THR A 177 19.88 8.17 2.18
N ASN A 178 20.98 8.31 1.42
CA ASN A 178 21.77 7.19 0.89
C ASN A 178 20.93 6.16 0.09
N ARG A 179 20.07 6.67 -0.81
CA ARG A 179 19.28 5.87 -1.75
C ARG A 179 20.16 4.91 -2.53
N ARG A 180 19.83 3.62 -2.52
CA ARG A 180 20.52 2.58 -3.27
C ARG A 180 19.55 1.46 -3.68
N PRO A 181 19.82 0.72 -4.77
CA PRO A 181 19.02 -0.46 -5.12
C PRO A 181 19.07 -1.50 -3.99
N PHE A 182 17.91 -2.05 -3.67
CA PHE A 182 17.76 -3.19 -2.77
C PHE A 182 17.53 -4.49 -3.56
N ALA A 183 16.53 -4.49 -4.45
CA ALA A 183 16.21 -5.61 -5.33
C ALA A 183 15.76 -5.10 -6.70
N VAL A 184 16.19 -5.75 -7.77
CA VAL A 184 15.77 -5.44 -9.15
C VAL A 184 14.76 -6.49 -9.61
N ILE A 185 13.67 -6.04 -10.21
CA ILE A 185 12.65 -6.89 -10.83
C ILE A 185 13.03 -7.09 -12.29
N GLU A 186 13.34 -8.34 -12.66
CA GLU A 186 13.81 -8.68 -13.99
C GLU A 186 12.72 -8.54 -15.07
N ASP A 187 13.15 -8.33 -16.31
CA ASP A 187 12.24 -8.24 -17.45
C ASP A 187 11.35 -9.48 -17.57
N GLY A 188 10.04 -9.26 -17.72
CA GLY A 188 9.05 -10.32 -17.81
C GLY A 188 8.49 -10.79 -16.46
N ALA A 189 9.03 -10.34 -15.32
CA ALA A 189 8.49 -10.64 -14.00
C ALA A 189 7.30 -9.76 -13.59
N GLY A 190 7.00 -8.71 -14.35
CA GLY A 190 6.04 -7.68 -14.00
C GLY A 190 6.73 -6.41 -13.47
N PHE A 191 5.98 -5.59 -12.73
CA PHE A 191 6.46 -4.35 -12.16
C PHE A 191 6.19 -4.32 -10.65
N PRO A 192 7.14 -3.83 -9.83
CA PRO A 192 6.93 -3.70 -8.40
C PRO A 192 5.85 -2.65 -8.11
N ASP A 193 4.92 -2.99 -7.22
CA ASP A 193 3.75 -2.18 -6.89
C ASP A 193 3.75 -1.86 -5.37
N GLY A 194 2.74 -2.25 -4.60
CA GLY A 194 2.75 -2.15 -3.14
C GLY A 194 3.69 -3.15 -2.45
N LEU A 195 4.20 -2.79 -1.27
CA LEU A 195 5.10 -3.62 -0.46
C LEU A 195 4.71 -3.64 1.01
N THR A 196 5.19 -4.66 1.75
CA THR A 196 5.19 -4.68 3.22
C THR A 196 6.47 -5.32 3.75
N VAL A 197 6.84 -5.02 5.00
CA VAL A 197 8.01 -5.58 5.67
C VAL A 197 7.55 -6.49 6.80
N ASP A 198 8.11 -7.69 6.87
CA ASP A 198 7.80 -8.65 7.93
C ASP A 198 8.68 -8.46 9.18
N ALA A 199 8.33 -9.15 10.27
CA ALA A 199 9.03 -9.04 11.55
C ALA A 199 10.49 -9.55 11.52
N GLU A 200 10.89 -10.28 10.47
CA GLU A 200 12.26 -10.73 10.24
C GLU A 200 13.05 -9.72 9.38
N GLY A 201 12.40 -8.64 8.93
CA GLY A 201 12.99 -7.61 8.08
C GLY A 201 12.96 -7.95 6.59
N ALA A 202 12.27 -9.01 6.17
CA ALA A 202 12.13 -9.34 4.77
C ALA A 202 11.04 -8.48 4.11
N VAL A 203 11.26 -8.14 2.84
CA VAL A 203 10.41 -7.23 2.06
C VAL A 203 9.55 -8.04 1.10
N TRP A 204 8.23 -7.91 1.25
CA TRP A 204 7.22 -8.56 0.42
C TRP A 204 6.70 -7.56 -0.61
N VAL A 205 6.75 -7.92 -1.89
CA VAL A 205 6.48 -7.01 -3.02
C VAL A 205 5.43 -7.63 -3.93
N ALA A 206 4.32 -6.92 -4.12
CA ALA A 206 3.32 -7.24 -5.14
C ALA A 206 3.84 -6.90 -6.53
N LEU A 207 3.50 -7.74 -7.52
CA LEU A 207 3.94 -7.57 -8.90
C LEU A 207 2.77 -7.38 -9.86
N TRP A 208 2.60 -6.14 -10.31
CA TRP A 208 1.72 -5.74 -11.38
C TRP A 208 2.15 -6.39 -12.70
N ASP A 209 1.23 -7.05 -13.42
CA ASP A 209 1.54 -7.93 -14.56
C ASP A 209 2.41 -9.16 -14.23
N GLY A 210 2.79 -9.36 -12.97
CA GLY A 210 3.63 -10.48 -12.54
C GLY A 210 2.87 -11.67 -11.97
N SER A 211 1.57 -11.52 -11.69
CA SER A 211 0.73 -12.55 -11.05
C SER A 211 1.29 -13.08 -9.73
N ALA A 212 2.06 -12.29 -8.99
CA ALA A 212 2.78 -12.79 -7.83
C ALA A 212 3.00 -11.74 -6.73
N VAL A 213 3.22 -12.24 -5.51
CA VAL A 213 3.97 -11.55 -4.46
C VAL A 213 5.31 -12.26 -4.31
N ARG A 214 6.40 -11.48 -4.22
CA ARG A 214 7.77 -11.98 -3.96
C ARG A 214 8.23 -11.53 -2.58
N ARG A 215 8.96 -12.39 -1.87
CA ARG A 215 9.65 -12.06 -0.62
C ARG A 215 11.16 -11.97 -0.90
N TYR A 216 11.76 -10.89 -0.45
CA TYR A 216 13.20 -10.67 -0.47
C TYR A 216 13.73 -10.67 0.96
N THR A 217 14.80 -11.41 1.22
CA THR A 217 15.50 -11.39 2.52
C THR A 217 16.01 -9.99 2.85
N PRO A 218 16.40 -9.70 4.10
CA PRO A 218 17.01 -8.40 4.47
C PRO A 218 18.24 -8.02 3.64
N ASP A 219 18.89 -8.98 2.97
CA ASP A 219 20.04 -8.77 2.09
C ASP A 219 19.63 -8.54 0.61
N GLY A 220 18.33 -8.54 0.30
CA GLY A 220 17.78 -8.33 -1.04
C GLY A 220 17.69 -9.59 -1.90
N GLU A 221 17.89 -10.79 -1.33
CA GLU A 221 17.81 -12.04 -2.07
C GLU A 221 16.37 -12.56 -2.15
N LEU A 222 15.90 -12.93 -3.35
CA LEU A 222 14.58 -13.54 -3.53
C LEU A 222 14.56 -14.95 -2.92
N ASP A 223 13.73 -15.17 -1.90
CA ASP A 223 13.64 -16.47 -1.22
C ASP A 223 12.25 -17.14 -1.31
N ARG A 224 11.21 -16.39 -1.68
CA ARG A 224 9.85 -16.93 -1.85
C ARG A 224 9.06 -16.22 -2.93
N VAL A 225 8.25 -16.99 -3.65
CA VAL A 225 7.28 -16.51 -4.63
C VAL A 225 5.91 -17.13 -4.34
N ILE A 226 4.88 -16.31 -4.26
CA ILE A 226 3.48 -16.73 -4.16
C ILE A 226 2.75 -16.27 -5.40
N THR A 227 2.21 -17.22 -6.17
CA THR A 227 1.52 -16.95 -7.44
C THR A 227 0.01 -16.92 -7.28
N PHE A 228 -0.65 -16.00 -8.00
CA PHE A 228 -2.09 -15.79 -8.00
C PHE A 228 -2.67 -16.00 -9.41
N PRO A 229 -3.96 -16.35 -9.55
CA PRO A 229 -4.59 -16.65 -10.84
C PRO A 229 -5.05 -15.38 -11.57
N VAL A 230 -4.38 -14.26 -11.33
CA VAL A 230 -4.72 -12.93 -11.85
C VAL A 230 -3.43 -12.15 -12.14
N PRO A 231 -3.37 -11.38 -13.25
CA PRO A 231 -2.13 -10.71 -13.65
C PRO A 231 -1.81 -9.45 -12.82
N ARG A 232 -2.82 -8.74 -12.34
CA ARG A 232 -2.66 -7.45 -11.65
C ARG A 232 -2.70 -7.64 -10.13
N VAL A 233 -1.59 -8.10 -9.55
CA VAL A 233 -1.39 -8.14 -8.10
C VAL A 233 -0.81 -6.78 -7.69
N THR A 234 -1.49 -6.06 -6.79
CA THR A 234 -1.25 -4.62 -6.59
C THR A 234 -0.55 -4.29 -5.29
N ALA A 235 -0.99 -4.86 -4.16
CA ALA A 235 -0.33 -4.61 -2.88
C ALA A 235 -0.56 -5.78 -1.92
N CYS A 236 0.18 -5.77 -0.81
CA CYS A 236 0.04 -6.77 0.22
C CYS A 236 0.34 -6.22 1.62
N ALA A 237 -0.33 -6.77 2.62
CA ALA A 237 -0.09 -6.44 4.03
C ALA A 237 -0.41 -7.63 4.93
N PHE A 238 0.33 -7.73 6.03
CA PHE A 238 0.02 -8.69 7.07
C PHE A 238 -1.16 -8.23 7.92
N GLY A 239 -2.05 -9.16 8.23
CA GLY A 239 -3.24 -8.92 9.05
C GLY A 239 -3.66 -10.15 9.83
N GLY A 240 -4.85 -10.07 10.42
CA GLY A 240 -5.34 -11.04 11.39
C GLY A 240 -4.83 -10.75 12.81
N PRO A 241 -5.44 -11.36 13.84
CA PRO A 241 -5.11 -11.08 15.24
C PRO A 241 -3.63 -11.26 15.59
N ASP A 242 -2.96 -12.22 14.94
CA ASP A 242 -1.56 -12.56 15.18
C ASP A 242 -0.61 -11.98 14.10
N LEU A 243 -1.13 -11.21 13.14
CA LEU A 243 -0.41 -10.66 11.98
C LEU A 243 0.32 -11.73 11.14
N THR A 244 -0.24 -12.94 11.05
CA THR A 244 0.40 -14.05 10.33
C THR A 244 -0.09 -14.21 8.89
N ASP A 245 -1.21 -13.59 8.54
CA ASP A 245 -1.89 -13.80 7.28
C ASP A 245 -1.57 -12.66 6.32
N LEU A 246 -1.11 -12.99 5.11
CA LEU A 246 -0.80 -11.98 4.10
C LEU A 246 -2.03 -11.75 3.23
N TYR A 247 -2.61 -10.56 3.35
CA TYR A 247 -3.69 -10.10 2.48
C TYR A 247 -3.12 -9.47 1.23
N VAL A 248 -3.75 -9.72 0.08
CA VAL A 248 -3.25 -9.31 -1.23
C VAL A 248 -4.37 -8.73 -2.07
N THR A 249 -4.24 -7.47 -2.46
CA THR A 249 -5.18 -6.78 -3.35
C THR A 249 -4.80 -7.02 -4.81
N THR A 250 -5.82 -6.91 -5.68
CA THR A 250 -5.66 -7.12 -7.12
C THR A 250 -6.55 -6.15 -7.91
N ALA A 251 -6.33 -6.03 -9.21
CA ALA A 251 -7.03 -5.08 -10.07
C ALA A 251 -7.59 -5.69 -11.35
N ARG A 252 -8.51 -4.94 -11.99
CA ARG A 252 -9.08 -5.26 -13.31
C ARG A 252 -8.69 -4.26 -14.39
N VAL A 253 -8.30 -3.05 -14.02
CA VAL A 253 -8.01 -1.97 -14.96
C VAL A 253 -6.95 -2.41 -15.98
N GLY A 254 -7.15 -2.04 -17.24
CA GLY A 254 -6.27 -2.39 -18.36
C GLY A 254 -6.42 -3.81 -18.90
N LEU A 255 -7.29 -4.66 -18.32
CA LEU A 255 -7.57 -6.00 -18.84
C LEU A 255 -8.82 -6.00 -19.74
N ASP A 256 -8.66 -6.38 -21.00
CA ASP A 256 -9.79 -6.51 -21.94
C ASP A 256 -10.75 -7.63 -21.52
N THR A 257 -10.21 -8.74 -21.02
CA THR A 257 -10.96 -9.89 -20.49
C THR A 257 -10.41 -10.27 -19.12
N PRO A 258 -10.85 -9.60 -18.04
CA PRO A 258 -10.34 -9.87 -16.71
C PRO A 258 -10.67 -11.30 -16.27
N PRO A 259 -9.71 -12.08 -15.73
CA PRO A 259 -9.98 -13.39 -15.14
C PRO A 259 -11.03 -13.33 -14.02
N PRO A 260 -11.72 -14.44 -13.68
CA PRO A 260 -12.85 -14.44 -12.75
C PRO A 260 -12.58 -13.95 -11.32
N LEU A 261 -11.31 -13.85 -10.91
CA LEU A 261 -10.90 -13.38 -9.59
C LEU A 261 -10.14 -12.05 -9.63
N ALA A 262 -9.99 -11.43 -10.80
CA ALA A 262 -9.31 -10.13 -10.93
C ALA A 262 -10.14 -9.04 -10.21
N GLY A 263 -9.48 -8.22 -9.39
CA GLY A 263 -10.15 -7.23 -8.54
C GLY A 263 -10.62 -7.77 -7.19
N SER A 264 -10.33 -9.03 -6.86
CA SER A 264 -10.64 -9.62 -5.55
C SER A 264 -9.50 -9.39 -4.55
N LEU A 265 -9.84 -9.54 -3.26
CA LEU A 265 -8.89 -9.62 -2.16
C LEU A 265 -8.60 -11.09 -1.86
N PHE A 266 -7.33 -11.45 -1.88
CA PHE A 266 -6.83 -12.76 -1.46
C PHE A 266 -6.28 -12.71 -0.04
N VAL A 267 -6.18 -13.87 0.59
CA VAL A 267 -5.40 -14.08 1.82
C VAL A 267 -4.55 -15.33 1.68
N VAL A 268 -3.32 -15.28 2.19
CA VAL A 268 -2.41 -16.41 2.34
C VAL A 268 -2.28 -16.65 3.86
N PRO A 269 -3.02 -17.63 4.42
CA PRO A 269 -2.97 -17.91 5.85
C PRO A 269 -1.58 -18.39 6.28
N GLY A 270 -1.09 -17.90 7.43
CA GLY A 270 0.22 -18.30 7.96
C GLY A 270 1.39 -18.05 6.99
N ALA A 271 1.31 -17.00 6.18
CA ALA A 271 2.34 -16.67 5.20
C ALA A 271 3.68 -16.34 5.86
N GLY A 272 3.66 -15.73 7.04
CA GLY A 272 4.83 -15.27 7.77
C GLY A 272 4.40 -14.60 9.06
N ARG A 273 5.22 -13.68 9.58
CA ARG A 273 4.84 -12.85 10.73
C ARG A 273 5.08 -11.39 10.39
N GLY A 274 4.02 -10.62 10.25
CA GLY A 274 4.09 -9.19 10.03
C GLY A 274 4.52 -8.40 11.27
N GLN A 275 4.74 -7.12 11.07
CA GLN A 275 4.94 -6.14 12.13
C GLN A 275 3.67 -5.29 12.34
N ALA A 276 3.47 -4.84 13.57
CA ALA A 276 2.41 -3.88 13.86
C ALA A 276 2.71 -2.57 13.11
N GLN A 277 1.76 -2.12 12.29
CA GLN A 277 1.89 -0.85 11.58
C GLN A 277 1.59 0.30 12.55
N PRO A 278 2.36 1.39 12.54
CA PRO A 278 2.06 2.57 13.33
C PRO A 278 0.78 3.24 12.81
N ALA A 279 0.01 3.84 13.71
CA ALA A 279 -1.13 4.66 13.34
C ALA A 279 -0.68 6.11 13.10
N PHE A 280 -1.34 6.82 12.18
CA PHE A 280 -1.07 8.22 11.92
C PHE A 280 -1.33 9.06 13.19
N ALA A 281 -0.39 9.93 13.56
CA ALA A 281 -0.44 10.65 14.83
C ALA A 281 -1.43 11.85 14.85
N GLY A 282 -1.91 12.32 13.68
CA GLY A 282 -2.86 13.44 13.56
C GLY A 282 -4.33 13.07 13.53
#